data_AF-D3AHZ9-F1
#
_entry.id   AF-D3AHZ9-F1
#
_cell.length_a   1.000
_cell.length_b   1.000
_cell.length_c   1.000
_cell.angle_alpha   90.00
_cell.angle_beta   90.00
_cell.angle_gamma   90.00
#
_symmetry.space_group_name_H-M   'P 1'
#
loop_
_entity.id
_entity.type
_entity.pdbx_description
1 polymer ?
#
loop_
_entity_poly.entity_id
_entity_poly.type
_entity_poly.pdbx_seq_one_letter_code
_entity_poly.pdbx_strand_id
1 'polypeptide(L)' 'MKFKCDIIIECGEKRIVAKSVLNVMAAGIKCGTEINLICDGEDEEEAMKSMSEAIESGLGEM' A
#
# COMPACT_ATOMS: atom_id res chain seq x y z
N MET A 1 -11.46 -3.35 3.79
CA MET A 1 -10.22 -4.13 3.61
C MET A 1 -10.16 -5.23 4.64
N LYS A 2 -9.50 -6.34 4.29
CA LYS A 2 -9.51 -7.63 5.02
C LYS A 2 -8.57 -7.67 6.25
N PHE A 3 -7.61 -6.75 6.34
CA PHE A 3 -6.54 -6.83 7.34
C PHE A 3 -6.81 -5.98 8.58
N LYS A 4 -6.40 -6.49 9.75
CA LYS A 4 -6.49 -5.80 11.04
C LYS A 4 -5.35 -4.80 11.25
N CYS A 5 -4.18 -5.07 10.65
CA CYS A 5 -2.99 -4.25 10.76
C CYS A 5 -3.19 -2.86 10.14
N ASP A 6 -2.34 -1.92 10.55
CA ASP A 6 -2.18 -0.67 9.82
C ASP A 6 -1.30 -0.90 8.59
N ILE A 7 -1.70 -0.26 7.48
CA ILE A 7 -0.99 -0.34 6.20
C ILE A 7 -0.74 1.09 5.76
N ILE A 8 0.53 1.43 5.62
CA ILE A 8 0.98 2.79 5.35
C ILE A 8 1.97 2.76 4.20
N ILE A 9 1.79 3.69 3.26
CA ILE A 9 2.76 3.95 2.20
C ILE A 9 3.42 5.29 2.48
N GLU A 10 4.75 5.30 2.57
CA GLU A 10 5.56 6.51 2.61
C GLU A 10 6.22 6.75 1.25
N CYS A 11 6.11 7.98 0.78
CA CYS A 11 6.64 8.42 -0.51
C CYS A 11 7.25 9.81 -0.32
N GLY A 12 8.55 9.86 -0.04
CA GLY A 12 9.22 11.09 0.41
C GLY A 12 8.65 11.57 1.74
N GLU A 13 8.11 12.78 1.79
CA GLU A 13 7.50 13.36 3.01
C GLU A 13 6.01 12.99 3.17
N LYS A 14 5.41 12.31 2.18
CA LYS A 14 3.99 11.93 2.21
C LYS A 14 3.83 10.59 2.91
N ARG A 15 2.87 10.52 3.83
CA ARG A 15 2.43 9.30 4.51
C ARG A 15 0.96 9.04 4.23
N ILE A 16 0.64 7.92 3.60
CA ILE A 16 -0.71 7.59 3.12
C ILE A 16 -1.20 6.30 3.80
N VAL A 17 -2.40 6.33 4.36
CA VAL A 17 -3.06 5.13 4.89
C VAL A 17 -3.61 4.32 3.74
N ALA A 18 -2.94 3.20 3.44
CA ALA A 18 -3.23 2.30 2.32
C ALA A 18 -4.26 1.21 2.70
N LYS A 19 -5.29 1.59 3.48
CA LYS A 19 -6.45 0.73 3.81
C LYS A 19 -7.55 0.72 2.75
N SER A 20 -7.32 1.40 1.62
CA SER A 20 -8.22 1.41 0.47
C SER A 20 -7.41 1.71 -0.80
N VAL A 21 -7.70 0.99 -1.89
CA VAL A 21 -7.11 1.28 -3.22
C VAL A 21 -7.37 2.74 -3.61
N LEU A 22 -8.54 3.29 -3.25
CA LEU A 22 -8.87 4.70 -3.50
C LEU A 22 -7.88 5.67 -2.85
N ASN A 23 -7.41 5.37 -1.63
CA ASN A 23 -6.43 6.24 -0.95
C ASN A 23 -5.06 6.18 -1.64
N VAL A 24 -4.67 5.00 -2.12
CA VAL A 24 -3.41 4.82 -2.84
C VAL A 24 -3.45 5.55 -4.19
N MET A 25 -4.57 5.46 -4.92
CA MET A 25 -4.77 6.22 -6.16
C MET A 25 -4.77 7.73 -5.92
N ALA A 26 -5.46 8.20 -4.87
CA ALA A 26 -5.52 9.61 -4.51
C ALA A 26 -4.15 10.18 -4.10
N ALA A 27 -3.21 9.35 -3.65
CA ALA A 27 -1.85 9.77 -3.33
C ALA A 27 -1.06 10.26 -4.56
N GLY A 28 -1.49 9.87 -5.77
CA GLY A 28 -0.85 10.28 -7.02
C GLY A 28 0.59 9.77 -7.15
N ILE A 29 0.88 8.60 -6.57
CA ILE A 29 2.18 7.92 -6.68
C ILE A 29 2.33 7.47 -8.14
N LYS A 30 3.40 7.90 -8.79
CA LYS A 30 3.66 7.57 -10.20
C LYS A 30 4.45 6.27 -10.30
N CYS A 31 4.26 5.54 -11.40
CA CYS A 31 5.12 4.40 -11.73
C CYS A 31 6.60 4.86 -11.75
N GLY A 32 7.48 4.02 -11.18
CA GLY A 32 8.91 4.33 -10.99
C GLY A 32 9.23 5.17 -9.74
N THR A 33 8.25 5.50 -8.91
CA THR A 33 8.49 6.15 -7.62
C THR A 33 8.86 5.10 -6.58
N GLU A 34 9.98 5.30 -5.88
CA GLU A 34 10.33 4.49 -4.72
C GLU A 34 9.41 4.82 -3.55
N ILE A 35 8.87 3.79 -2.92
CA ILE A 35 7.96 3.90 -1.77
C ILE A 35 8.42 2.96 -0.66
N ASN A 36 8.13 3.33 0.58
CA ASN A 36 8.23 2.42 1.72
C ASN A 36 6.82 1.96 2.10
N LEU A 37 6.58 0.66 2.01
CA LEU A 37 5.34 0.05 2.48
C LEU A 37 5.57 -0.50 3.89
N ILE A 38 4.77 -0.02 4.83
CA ILE A 38 4.85 -0.33 6.25
C ILE A 38 3.54 -1.01 6.64
N CYS A 39 3.65 -2.23 7.14
CA CYS A 39 2.56 -2.98 7.75
C CYS A 39 2.90 -3.20 9.22
N ASP A 40 1.97 -2.86 10.12
CA ASP A 40 2.15 -2.99 11.58
C ASP A 40 0.89 -3.57 12.19
N GLY A 41 1.00 -4.77 12.76
CA GLY A 41 -0.09 -5.42 13.48
C GLY A 41 -0.18 -6.94 13.31
N GLU A 42 -1.28 -7.50 13.80
CA GLU A 42 -1.45 -8.95 14.00
C GLU A 42 -1.32 -9.80 12.71
N ASP A 43 -1.65 -9.21 11.56
CA ASP A 43 -1.62 -9.83 10.23
C ASP A 43 -0.68 -9.08 9.26
N GLU A 44 0.35 -8.43 9.79
CA GLU A 44 1.30 -7.61 9.01
C GLU A 44 2.01 -8.39 7.89
N GLU A 45 2.41 -9.64 8.10
CA GLU A 45 3.09 -10.44 7.07
C GLU A 45 2.17 -10.76 5.88
N GLU A 46 0.92 -11.12 6.15
CA GLU A 46 -0.07 -11.42 5.12
C GLU A 46 -0.47 -10.15 4.35
N ALA A 47 -0.67 -9.05 5.08
CA ALA A 47 -0.94 -7.74 4.50
C ALA A 47 0.23 -7.26 3.63
N MET A 48 1.46 -7.37 4.12
CA MET A 48 2.68 -6.99 3.42
C MET A 48 2.79 -7.73 2.09
N LYS A 49 2.63 -9.05 2.11
CA LYS A 49 2.66 -9.89 0.91
C LYS A 49 1.56 -9.51 -0.08
N SER A 50 0.30 -9.48 0.39
CA SER A 50 -0.85 -9.18 -0.48
C SER A 50 -0.79 -7.78 -1.08
N MET A 51 -0.29 -6.79 -0.34
CA MET A 51 -0.17 -5.41 -0.80
C MET A 51 0.97 -5.27 -1.81
N SER A 52 2.12 -5.92 -1.60
CA SER A 52 3.19 -5.96 -2.59
C SER A 52 2.70 -6.56 -3.91
N GLU A 53 2.05 -7.73 -3.86
CA GLU A 53 1.50 -8.37 -5.06
C GLU A 53 0.48 -7.48 -5.77
N ALA A 54 -0.37 -6.77 -5.02
CA ALA A 54 -1.34 -5.82 -5.59
C ALA A 54 -0.67 -4.61 -6.25
N ILE A 55 0.40 -4.07 -5.67
CA ILE A 55 1.15 -2.93 -6.22
C ILE A 55 1.90 -3.37 -7.48
N GLU A 56 2.57 -4.52 -7.44
CA GLU A 56 3.30 -5.07 -8.58
C GLU A 56 2.37 -5.45 -9.74
N SER A 57 1.13 -5.87 -9.45
CA SER A 57 0.10 -6.15 -10.46
C SER A 57 -0.67 -4.91 -10.94
N GLY A 58 -0.27 -3.70 -10.54
CA GLY A 58 -0.86 -2.46 -11.04
C GLY A 58 -2.20 -2.10 -10.42
N LEU A 59 -2.49 -2.56 -9.20
CA LEU A 59 -3.68 -2.19 -8.41
C LEU A 59 -5.02 -2.41 -9.14
N GLY A 60 -5.08 -3.40 -10.03
CA GLY A 60 -6.28 -3.75 -10.79
C GLY A 60 -6.40 -3.09 -12.16
N GLU A 61 -5.36 -2.42 -12.66
CA GLU A 61 -5.26 -2.04 -14.07
C GLU A 61 -4.90 -3.28 -14.93
N MET A 62 -5.91 -4.05 -15.30
CA MET A 62 -5.85 -5.07 -16.37
C MET A 62 -7.07 -4.96 -17.28
#